data_AF-A0A6H2D0Z6-F1
#
_entry.id   AF-A0A6H2D0Z6-F1
#
_cell.length_a   1.000
_cell.length_b   1.000
_cell.length_c   1.000
_cell.angle_alpha   90.00
_cell.angle_beta   90.00
_cell.angle_gamma   90.00
#
_symmetry.space_group_name_H-M   'P 1'
#
loop_
_entity.id
_entity.type
_entity.pdbx_description
1 polymer ?
#
loop_
_entity_poly.entity_id
_entity_poly.type
_entity_poly.pdbx_seq_one_letter_code
_entity_poly.pdbx_strand_id
1 'polypeptide(L)'
;MKPVRLILTFTGMAFVAMLALSTLAMLGGCASHDQRPAMELPSPQKRLFTLKHNLHLTNEQMEAVKPILEQDYAQKTALMKEFDPSDRDEMRAHRNKIEDLEWETYKKLSAVLTPEQMELYSKLLEKEEQAMMAQSRPQKGPGRGGPRGGGF
;
A
#
# COMPACT_ATOMS: atom_id res chain seq x y z
N MET A 1 -60.28 -66.94 -4.54
CA MET A 1 -60.08 -68.08 -5.44
C MET A 1 -59.82 -67.58 -6.85
N LYS A 2 -58.59 -67.80 -7.35
CA LYS A 2 -58.21 -67.95 -8.77
C LYS A 2 -58.42 -66.75 -9.76
N PRO A 3 -57.65 -66.63 -10.88
CA PRO A 3 -56.32 -65.99 -10.87
C PRO A 3 -55.88 -65.31 -12.21
N VAL A 4 -54.58 -64.95 -12.26
CA VAL A 4 -53.60 -65.03 -13.39
C VAL A 4 -53.49 -63.96 -14.50
N ARG A 5 -52.20 -63.70 -14.81
CA ARG A 5 -51.49 -63.33 -16.08
C ARG A 5 -51.28 -61.82 -16.29
N LEU A 6 -50.09 -61.27 -16.03
CA LEU A 6 -48.80 -61.41 -16.74
C LEU A 6 -48.91 -61.08 -18.24
N ILE A 7 -48.64 -59.82 -18.61
CA ILE A 7 -48.16 -59.45 -19.94
C ILE A 7 -47.09 -58.35 -19.80
N LEU A 8 -45.89 -58.76 -20.19
CA LEU A 8 -44.69 -58.00 -20.52
C LEU A 8 -44.93 -57.20 -21.82
N THR A 9 -44.60 -55.91 -21.88
CA THR A 9 -44.11 -55.25 -23.12
C THR A 9 -43.39 -53.93 -22.84
N PHE A 10 -42.20 -53.82 -23.42
CA PHE A 10 -41.30 -52.67 -23.49
C PHE A 10 -41.89 -51.50 -24.28
N THR A 11 -41.88 -50.29 -23.72
CA THR A 11 -41.74 -48.97 -24.38
C THR A 11 -41.38 -48.00 -23.25
N GLY A 12 -40.46 -47.04 -23.31
CA GLY A 12 -39.63 -46.44 -24.35
C GLY A 12 -39.22 -45.06 -23.81
N MET A 13 -37.97 -44.66 -24.03
CA MET A 13 -37.48 -43.27 -24.05
C MET A 13 -37.62 -42.40 -22.78
N ALA A 14 -36.51 -42.22 -22.06
CA ALA A 14 -36.05 -40.89 -21.59
C ALA A 14 -34.65 -41.00 -20.95
N PHE A 15 -33.62 -41.35 -21.73
CA PHE A 15 -32.22 -41.21 -21.32
C PHE A 15 -31.49 -40.46 -22.43
N VAL A 16 -31.84 -39.19 -22.58
CA VAL A 16 -31.16 -38.25 -23.48
C VAL A 16 -30.89 -36.97 -22.70
N ALA A 17 -29.67 -36.46 -22.91
CA ALA A 17 -29.14 -35.18 -22.45
C ALA A 17 -28.42 -35.16 -21.08
N MET A 18 -27.39 -36.00 -20.95
CA MET A 18 -26.26 -35.71 -20.05
C MET A 18 -24.93 -35.76 -20.83
N LEU A 19 -24.80 -34.92 -21.87
CA LEU A 19 -23.54 -34.68 -22.58
C LEU A 19 -23.57 -33.27 -23.21
N ALA A 20 -22.94 -32.30 -22.55
CA ALA A 20 -22.24 -31.15 -23.14
C ALA A 20 -21.69 -30.26 -22.01
N LEU A 21 -20.80 -30.86 -21.21
CA LEU A 21 -19.97 -30.13 -20.27
C LEU A 21 -18.86 -29.42 -21.05
N SER A 22 -18.57 -28.18 -20.66
CA SER A 22 -17.30 -27.46 -20.87
C SER A 22 -16.96 -26.97 -22.29
N THR A 23 -17.63 -25.90 -22.74
CA THR A 23 -16.98 -24.83 -23.51
C THR A 23 -17.53 -23.46 -23.13
N LEU A 24 -16.63 -22.49 -22.98
CA LEU A 24 -16.86 -21.04 -22.86
C LEU A 24 -17.06 -20.44 -21.46
N ALA A 25 -16.07 -20.61 -20.59
CA ALA A 25 -15.80 -19.68 -19.49
C ALA A 25 -14.37 -19.12 -19.62
N MET A 26 -14.13 -18.28 -20.64
CA MET A 26 -12.86 -17.55 -20.83
C MET A 26 -13.12 -16.18 -21.49
N LEU A 27 -13.75 -15.28 -20.74
CA LEU A 27 -13.69 -13.82 -20.98
C LEU A 27 -13.80 -13.14 -19.62
N GLY A 28 -12.69 -13.10 -18.92
CA GLY A 28 -12.59 -12.57 -17.55
C GLY A 28 -11.13 -12.39 -17.16
N GLY A 29 -10.38 -11.60 -17.92
CA GLY A 29 -9.04 -11.14 -17.58
C GLY A 29 -8.77 -9.84 -18.32
N CYS A 30 -8.16 -8.79 -17.77
CA CYS A 30 -7.66 -8.55 -16.43
C CYS A 30 -7.84 -7.05 -16.22
N ALA A 31 -8.84 -6.63 -15.43
CA ALA A 31 -8.78 -5.34 -14.78
C ALA A 31 -8.27 -5.58 -13.36
N SER A 32 -7.00 -5.95 -13.26
CA SER A 32 -6.26 -5.81 -12.01
C SER A 32 -6.13 -4.31 -11.80
N HIS A 33 -7.14 -3.72 -11.18
CA HIS A 33 -7.05 -2.39 -10.59
C HIS A 33 -5.97 -2.53 -9.50
N ASP A 34 -4.73 -2.21 -9.88
CA ASP A 34 -3.58 -2.10 -8.98
C ASP A 34 -3.90 -0.91 -8.06
N GLN A 35 -4.72 -1.18 -7.06
CA GLN A 35 -5.04 -0.29 -5.95
C GLN A 35 -3.74 -0.21 -5.13
N ARG A 36 -2.77 0.56 -5.64
CA ARG A 36 -1.65 0.99 -4.81
C ARG A 36 -2.29 1.71 -3.63
N PRO A 37 -2.14 1.21 -2.40
CA PRO A 37 -2.68 1.89 -1.25
C PRO A 37 -2.14 3.32 -1.31
N ALA A 38 -3.03 4.30 -1.25
CA ALA A 38 -2.63 5.68 -1.10
C ALA A 38 -1.63 5.73 0.06
N MET A 39 -0.45 6.31 -0.15
CA MET A 39 0.53 6.49 0.92
C MET A 39 -0.13 7.36 1.99
N GLU A 40 -0.66 6.72 3.02
CA GLU A 40 -1.33 7.40 4.12
C GLU A 40 -0.27 7.83 5.14
N LEU A 41 -0.27 9.12 5.49
CA LEU A 41 0.60 9.65 6.52
C LEU A 41 0.25 9.02 7.88
N PRO A 42 1.24 8.59 8.68
CA PRO A 42 0.97 8.09 10.02
C PRO A 42 0.36 9.21 10.88
N SER A 43 -0.67 8.88 11.65
CA SER A 43 -1.29 9.85 12.57
C SER A 43 -0.29 10.37 13.61
N PRO A 44 -0.49 11.59 14.15
CA PRO A 44 0.38 12.15 15.19
C PRO A 44 0.54 11.21 16.39
N GLN A 45 -0.53 10.54 16.80
CA GLN A 45 -0.52 9.62 17.94
C GLN A 45 0.31 8.37 17.65
N LYS A 46 0.20 7.82 16.43
CA LYS A 46 1.02 6.68 16.01
C LYS A 46 2.49 7.07 15.95
N ARG A 47 2.81 8.24 15.38
CA ARG A 47 4.19 8.75 15.35
C ARG A 47 4.74 9.01 16.74
N LEU A 48 3.96 9.62 17.63
CA LEU A 48 4.34 9.86 19.03
C LEU A 48 4.62 8.56 19.78
N PHE A 49 3.78 7.53 19.58
CA PHE A 49 4.00 6.21 20.16
C PHE A 49 5.31 5.58 19.67
N THR A 50 5.58 5.65 18.36
CA THR A 50 6.85 5.19 17.79
C THR A 50 8.04 5.94 18.40
N LEU A 51 7.97 7.27 18.50
CA LEU A 51 9.07 8.05 19.08
C LEU A 51 9.26 7.75 20.55
N LYS A 52 8.17 7.64 21.34
CA LYS A 52 8.24 7.24 22.75
C LYS A 52 9.01 5.95 22.93
N HIS A 53 8.70 4.93 22.13
CA HIS A 53 9.30 3.61 22.27
C HIS A 53 10.77 3.59 21.83
N ASN A 54 11.11 4.24 20.70
CA ASN A 54 12.45 4.16 20.14
C ASN A 54 13.45 5.14 20.77
N LEU A 55 12.97 6.27 21.29
CA LEU A 55 13.80 7.32 21.90
C LEU A 55 13.65 7.36 23.42
N HIS A 56 12.84 6.47 24.00
CA HIS A 56 12.56 6.42 25.45
C HIS A 56 12.11 7.78 26.01
N LEU A 57 11.18 8.45 25.32
CA LEU A 57 10.73 9.78 25.71
C LEU A 57 10.09 9.78 27.11
N THR A 58 10.46 10.77 27.91
CA THR A 58 9.77 11.03 29.20
C THR A 58 8.36 11.57 28.96
N ASN A 59 7.50 11.54 29.98
CA ASN A 59 6.16 12.10 29.85
C ASN A 59 6.18 13.61 29.50
N GLU A 60 7.10 14.36 30.09
CA GLU A 60 7.29 15.79 29.78
C GLU A 60 7.72 16.01 28.32
N GLN A 61 8.66 15.18 27.83
CA GLN A 61 9.07 15.24 26.42
C GLN A 61 7.92 14.86 25.48
N MET A 62 7.08 13.88 25.85
CA MET A 62 5.90 13.54 25.03
C MET A 62 4.93 14.70 24.90
N GLU A 63 4.63 15.40 26.00
CA GLU A 63 3.74 16.58 25.99
C GLU A 63 4.31 17.71 25.12
N ALA A 64 5.64 17.89 25.11
CA ALA A 64 6.30 18.87 24.25
C ALA A 64 6.40 18.43 22.77
N VAL A 65 6.59 17.14 22.50
CA VAL A 65 6.70 16.59 21.13
C VAL A 65 5.35 16.51 20.42
N LYS A 66 4.27 16.20 21.16
CA LYS A 66 2.92 16.06 20.60
C LYS A 66 2.48 17.24 19.71
N PRO A 67 2.52 18.51 20.15
CA PRO A 67 2.10 19.63 19.30
C PRO A 67 2.99 19.82 18.06
N ILE A 68 4.28 19.44 18.14
CA ILE A 68 5.19 19.48 16.98
C ILE A 68 4.71 18.50 15.91
N LEU A 69 4.35 17.27 16.30
CA LEU A 69 3.87 16.24 15.38
C LEU A 69 2.47 16.55 14.83
N GLU A 70 1.59 17.14 15.65
CA GLU A 70 0.26 17.58 15.20
C GLU A 70 0.37 18.68 14.14
N GLN A 71 1.28 19.63 14.33
CA GLN A 71 1.55 20.67 13.33
C GLN A 71 2.15 20.09 12.04
N ASP A 72 3.17 19.25 12.13
CA ASP A 72 3.80 18.59 10.96
C ASP A 72 2.77 17.81 10.15
N TYR A 73 1.95 17.01 10.82
CA TYR A 73 0.89 16.23 10.20
C TYR A 73 -0.13 17.12 9.49
N ALA A 74 -0.60 18.19 10.14
CA ALA A 74 -1.56 19.12 9.54
C ALA A 74 -1.00 19.79 8.28
N GLN A 75 0.26 20.23 8.31
CA GLN A 75 0.92 20.87 7.18
C GLN A 75 1.13 19.89 6.01
N LYS A 76 1.65 18.69 6.28
CA LYS A 76 1.83 17.65 5.25
C LYS A 76 0.49 17.19 4.66
N THR A 77 -0.54 17.05 5.48
CA THR A 77 -1.89 16.69 5.00
C THR A 77 -2.47 17.77 4.09
N ALA A 78 -2.26 19.06 4.42
CA ALA A 78 -2.69 20.15 3.56
C ALA A 78 -1.94 20.12 2.22
N LEU A 79 -0.62 19.96 2.23
CA LEU A 79 0.19 19.85 1.01
C LEU A 79 -0.25 18.69 0.11
N MET A 80 -0.53 17.52 0.68
CA MET A 80 -0.98 16.36 -0.11
C MET A 80 -2.36 16.55 -0.74
N LYS A 81 -3.25 17.35 -0.13
CA LYS A 81 -4.58 17.63 -0.69
C LYS A 81 -4.53 18.58 -1.89
N GLU A 82 -3.55 19.48 -1.89
CA GLU A 82 -3.38 20.50 -2.94
C GLU A 82 -2.48 20.02 -4.08
N PHE A 83 -1.85 18.85 -3.94
CA PHE A 83 -0.85 18.35 -4.88
C PHE A 83 -1.46 17.66 -6.11
N ASP A 84 -1.09 18.14 -7.30
CA ASP A 84 -1.33 17.43 -8.57
C ASP A 84 -0.04 16.71 -9.02
N PRO A 85 -0.03 15.36 -9.07
CA PRO A 85 1.14 14.60 -9.48
C PRO A 85 1.41 14.62 -11.00
N SER A 86 0.55 15.24 -11.82
CA SER A 86 0.68 15.26 -13.28
C SER A 86 1.70 16.27 -13.81
N ASP A 87 2.03 17.31 -13.03
CA ASP A 87 3.02 18.33 -13.37
C ASP A 87 4.37 18.05 -12.71
N ARG A 88 5.43 17.92 -13.54
CA ARG A 88 6.81 17.64 -13.09
C ARG A 88 7.40 18.75 -12.20
N ASP A 89 7.10 20.00 -12.50
CA ASP A 89 7.60 21.15 -11.74
C ASP A 89 6.86 21.24 -10.40
N GLU A 90 5.55 20.96 -10.38
CA GLU A 90 4.79 20.82 -9.13
C GLU A 90 5.29 19.65 -8.28
N MET A 91 5.63 18.51 -8.89
CA MET A 91 6.26 17.39 -8.16
C MET A 91 7.56 17.81 -7.47
N ARG A 92 8.39 18.62 -8.13
CA ARG A 92 9.65 19.08 -7.56
C ARG A 92 9.39 20.09 -6.44
N ALA A 93 8.51 21.06 -6.67
CA ALA A 93 8.14 22.05 -5.67
C ALA A 93 7.52 21.39 -4.43
N HIS A 94 6.64 20.40 -4.63
CA HIS A 94 6.04 19.63 -3.55
C HIS A 94 7.10 18.87 -2.74
N ARG A 95 8.05 18.19 -3.39
CA ARG A 95 9.17 17.53 -2.68
C ARG A 95 9.95 18.50 -1.82
N ASN A 96 10.36 19.64 -2.37
CA ASN A 96 11.10 20.65 -1.60
C ASN A 96 10.30 21.13 -0.38
N LYS A 97 8.99 21.38 -0.52
CA LYS A 97 8.13 21.79 0.60
C LYS A 97 8.07 20.72 1.70
N ILE A 98 8.04 19.44 1.34
CA ILE A 98 8.06 18.35 2.31
C ILE A 98 9.40 18.29 3.02
N GLU A 99 10.51 18.41 2.30
CA GLU A 99 11.87 18.47 2.87
C GLU A 99 12.03 19.64 3.85
N ASP A 100 11.50 20.82 3.51
CA ASP A 100 11.50 21.99 4.39
C ASP A 100 10.72 21.73 5.69
N LEU A 101 9.53 21.11 5.60
CA LEU A 101 8.74 20.74 6.79
C LEU A 101 9.45 19.69 7.66
N GLU A 102 10.14 18.74 7.04
CA GLU A 102 10.93 17.74 7.75
C GLU A 102 12.10 18.39 8.51
N TRP A 103 12.78 19.35 7.87
CA TRP A 103 13.85 20.11 8.51
C TRP A 103 13.34 21.00 9.65
N GLU A 104 12.22 21.68 9.48
CA GLU A 104 11.59 22.46 10.54
C GLU A 104 11.20 21.58 11.73
N THR A 105 10.62 20.40 11.46
CA THR A 105 10.28 19.42 12.49
C THR A 105 11.53 18.93 13.21
N TYR A 106 12.59 18.58 12.49
CA TYR A 106 13.87 18.18 13.06
C TYR A 106 14.42 19.25 14.01
N LYS A 107 14.39 20.52 13.60
CA LYS A 107 14.85 21.65 14.42
C LYS A 107 14.00 21.86 15.68
N LYS A 108 12.68 21.68 15.59
CA LYS A 108 11.79 21.77 16.76
C LYS A 108 12.05 20.62 17.74
N LEU A 109 12.26 19.40 17.22
CA LEU A 109 12.57 18.23 18.04
C LEU A 109 13.92 18.36 18.75
N SER A 110 14.95 18.92 18.10
CA SER A 110 16.27 19.08 18.71
C SER A 110 16.30 20.02 19.92
N ALA A 111 15.29 20.89 20.07
CA ALA A 111 15.12 21.73 21.26
C ALA A 111 14.53 20.99 22.47
N VAL A 112 13.92 19.82 22.27
CA VAL A 112 13.20 19.04 23.30
C VAL A 112 13.89 17.72 23.61
N LEU A 113 14.58 17.16 22.62
CA LEU A 113 15.29 15.90 22.73
C LEU A 113 16.73 16.11 23.21
N THR A 114 17.24 15.13 23.95
CA THR A 114 18.67 15.10 24.30
C THR A 114 19.54 14.79 23.07
N PRO A 115 20.85 15.09 23.09
CA PRO A 115 21.75 14.75 22.00
C PRO A 115 21.74 13.26 21.64
N GLU A 116 21.69 12.39 22.66
CA GLU A 116 21.63 10.93 22.49
C GLU A 116 20.32 10.50 21.80
N GLN A 117 19.18 11.10 22.21
CA GLN A 117 17.89 10.84 21.57
C GLN A 117 17.84 11.36 20.12
N MET A 118 18.51 12.48 19.82
CA MET A 118 18.64 13.00 18.47
C MET A 118 19.47 12.09 17.55
N GLU A 119 20.49 11.42 18.09
CA GLU A 119 21.24 10.41 17.34
C GLU A 119 20.34 9.20 17.01
N LEU A 120 19.57 8.71 17.99
CA LEU A 120 18.60 7.64 17.78
C LEU A 120 17.51 8.03 16.76
N TYR A 121 17.05 9.28 16.83
CA TYR A 121 16.09 9.82 15.87
C TYR A 121 16.66 9.85 14.45
N SER A 122 17.91 10.30 14.28
CA SER A 122 18.58 10.33 12.98
C SER A 122 18.74 8.93 12.38
N LYS A 123 19.13 7.94 13.20
CA LYS A 123 19.19 6.53 12.81
C LYS A 123 17.81 5.97 12.42
N LEU A 124 16.75 6.38 13.11
CA LEU A 124 15.39 5.99 12.77
C LEU A 124 14.99 6.51 11.39
N LEU A 125 15.29 7.78 11.09
CA LEU A 125 15.03 8.39 9.78
C LEU A 125 15.79 7.69 8.66
N GLU A 126 17.08 7.41 8.86
CA GLU A 126 17.91 6.68 7.88
C GLU A 126 17.32 5.29 7.59
N LYS A 127 16.88 4.57 8.64
CA LYS A 127 16.24 3.26 8.47
C LYS A 127 14.92 3.35 7.69
N GLU A 128 14.11 4.38 7.94
CA GLU A 128 12.87 4.63 7.20
C GLU A 128 13.14 4.91 5.72
N GLU A 129 14.13 5.76 5.44
CA GLU A 129 14.58 6.07 4.08
C GLU A 129 15.08 4.81 3.35
N GLN A 130 15.95 4.03 3.98
CA GLN A 130 16.45 2.77 3.43
C GLN A 130 15.32 1.78 3.13
N ALA A 131 14.33 1.68 4.03
CA ALA A 131 13.17 0.81 3.82
C ALA A 131 12.32 1.28 2.62
N MET A 132 12.13 2.59 2.45
CA MET A 132 11.44 3.15 1.30
C MET A 132 12.21 2.92 -0.01
N MET A 133 13.53 3.10 0.01
CA MET A 133 14.38 2.85 -1.16
C MET A 133 14.39 1.37 -1.56
N ALA A 134 14.43 0.46 -0.58
CA ALA A 134 14.36 -0.98 -0.83
C ALA A 134 13.02 -1.39 -1.46
N GLN A 135 11.92 -0.78 -1.03
CA GLN A 135 10.59 -1.00 -1.61
C GLN A 135 10.42 -0.34 -3.00
N SER A 136 11.12 0.77 -3.26
CA SER A 136 11.04 1.51 -4.52
C SER A 136 11.91 0.93 -5.64
N ARG A 137 12.80 -0.02 -5.34
CA ARG A 137 13.51 -0.77 -6.38
C ARG A 137 12.49 -1.62 -7.14
N PRO A 138 12.33 -1.46 -8.47
CA PRO A 138 11.46 -2.34 -9.24
C PRO A 138 12.01 -3.75 -9.07
N GLN A 139 11.23 -4.61 -8.41
CA GLN A 139 11.52 -6.03 -8.38
C GLN A 139 11.56 -6.47 -9.84
N LYS A 140 12.77 -6.71 -10.34
CA LYS A 140 13.02 -7.30 -11.65
C LYS A 140 12.32 -8.66 -11.63
N GLY A 141 11.06 -8.69 -12.03
CA GLY A 141 10.34 -9.94 -12.28
C GLY A 141 11.12 -10.75 -13.31
N PRO A 142 11.02 -12.09 -13.30
CA PRO A 142 11.69 -12.91 -14.29
C PRO A 142 11.30 -12.42 -15.69
N GLY A 143 12.32 -12.00 -16.45
CA GLY A 143 12.14 -11.38 -17.76
C GLY A 143 11.37 -12.30 -18.69
N ARG A 144 10.11 -11.97 -18.93
CA ARG A 144 9.36 -12.51 -20.06
C ARG A 144 9.80 -11.71 -21.28
N GLY A 145 10.88 -12.16 -21.90
CA GLY A 145 11.36 -11.61 -23.17
C GLY A 145 10.25 -11.68 -24.21
N GLY A 146 9.65 -10.53 -24.53
CA GLY A 146 8.82 -10.37 -25.71
C GLY A 146 9.71 -10.30 -26.96
N PRO A 147 9.25 -10.78 -28.13
CA PRO A 147 10.05 -10.75 -29.35
C PRO A 147 10.35 -9.32 -29.74
N ARG A 148 11.63 -8.95 -29.78
CA ARG A 148 12.09 -7.68 -30.33
C ARG A 148 12.10 -7.81 -31.85
N GLY A 149 10.96 -7.52 -32.46
CA GLY A 149 10.86 -7.31 -33.91
C GLY A 149 11.28 -5.88 -34.28
N GLY A 150 12.19 -5.75 -35.25
CA GLY A 150 12.32 -4.56 -36.10
C GLY A 150 13.69 -3.87 -36.14
N GLY A 151 14.36 -3.95 -37.30
CA GLY A 151 15.58 -3.22 -37.72
C GLY A 151 16.78 -4.17 -37.83
N PHE A 152 17.32 -4.52 -39.00
CA PHE A 152 17.47 -3.86 -40.30
C PHE A 152 17.19 -4.85 -41.46
#